data_AF-R1HMP8-F1
#
_entry.id   AF-R1HMP8-F1
#
_cell.length_a   1.000
_cell.length_b   1.000
_cell.length_c   1.000
_cell.angle_alpha   90.00
_cell.angle_beta   90.00
_cell.angle_gamma   90.00
#
_symmetry.space_group_name_H-M   'P 1'
#
loop_
_entity.id
_entity.type
_entity.pdbx_description
1 polymer ?
#
loop_
_entity_poly.entity_id
_entity_poly.type
_entity_poly.pdbx_seq_one_letter_code
_entity_poly.pdbx_strand_id
1 'polypeptide(L)'
;NHRVAAAAAAGHGALLALVTAGPALKIGAIHRVLTGTGLGPEDLVSRWCAAGLDVRYDEHAVPVTGEAVVRAGSAVLRVPLPAPDGPGPVIDHELVEQVLFAGALGIDPDGPCVRPLPAGRPLPPDADAVVLLAPVSYADVLAVHAAGRRMPRKATYFTPKPRSGLVLAEL
;
A
#
# COMPACT_ATOMS: atom_id res chain seq x y z
N ASN A 1 -10.78 6.84 8.83
CA ASN A 1 -11.68 5.70 8.54
C ASN A 1 -12.28 5.12 9.82
N HIS A 2 -11.52 4.48 10.71
CA HIS A 2 -12.08 3.87 11.94
C HIS A 2 -12.92 4.82 12.81
N ARG A 3 -12.44 6.05 13.08
CA ARG A 3 -13.20 7.06 13.86
C ARG A 3 -14.53 7.48 13.21
N VAL A 4 -14.55 7.57 11.88
CA VAL A 4 -15.77 7.94 11.12
C VAL A 4 -16.77 6.79 11.16
N ALA A 5 -16.31 5.55 10.96
CA ALA A 5 -17.16 4.36 11.05
C ALA A 5 -17.75 4.20 12.47
N ALA A 6 -16.96 4.45 13.51
CA ALA A 6 -17.42 4.40 14.90
C ALA A 6 -18.48 5.47 15.20
N ALA A 7 -18.28 6.72 14.75
CA ALA A 7 -19.27 7.79 14.93
C ALA A 7 -20.60 7.46 14.24
N ALA A 8 -20.54 6.95 13.00
CA ALA A 8 -21.73 6.50 12.27
C ALA A 8 -22.46 5.36 12.99
N ALA A 9 -21.73 4.35 13.49
CA ALA A 9 -22.30 3.22 14.23
C ALA A 9 -22.92 3.65 15.57
N ALA A 10 -22.39 4.70 16.21
CA ALA A 10 -22.93 5.24 17.46
C ALA A 10 -24.17 6.14 17.27
N GLY A 11 -24.63 6.36 16.03
CA GLY A 11 -25.76 7.25 15.74
C GLY A 11 -25.44 8.73 15.97
N HIS A 12 -24.18 9.09 16.20
CA HIS A 12 -23.74 10.47 16.30
C HIS A 12 -23.63 11.04 14.88
N GLY A 13 -24.64 11.81 14.47
CA GLY A 13 -24.69 12.46 13.15
C GLY A 13 -23.64 13.55 12.91
N ALA A 14 -22.69 13.73 13.83
CA ALA A 14 -21.64 14.74 13.74
C ALA A 14 -20.29 14.17 14.22
N LEU A 15 -19.21 14.61 13.57
CA LEU A 15 -17.84 14.42 14.06
C LEU A 15 -17.07 15.73 13.98
N LEU A 16 -16.15 15.93 14.92
CA LEU A 16 -15.18 17.00 14.78
C LEU A 16 -14.13 16.61 13.73
N ALA A 17 -14.03 17.41 12.68
CA ALA A 17 -13.09 17.20 11.59
C ALA A 17 -12.17 18.41 11.42
N LEU A 18 -10.88 18.14 11.20
CA LEU A 18 -9.96 19.13 10.67
C LEU A 18 -10.05 19.07 9.14
N VAL A 19 -10.49 20.15 8.51
CA VAL A 19 -10.50 20.28 7.06
C VAL A 19 -9.11 20.74 6.62
N THR A 20 -8.40 19.90 5.87
CA THR A 20 -7.06 20.22 5.34
C THR A 20 -7.07 20.26 3.83
N ALA A 21 -6.44 21.27 3.24
CA ALA A 21 -6.33 21.45 1.80
C ALA A 21 -5.01 22.17 1.45
N GLY A 22 -4.77 22.35 0.16
CA GLY A 22 -3.66 23.15 -0.35
C GLY A 22 -2.41 22.35 -0.74
N PRO A 23 -1.41 23.04 -1.29
CA PRO A 23 -0.28 22.42 -1.99
C PRO A 23 0.67 21.61 -1.08
N ALA A 24 0.54 21.76 0.24
CA ALA A 24 1.33 21.01 1.21
C ALA A 24 0.78 19.60 1.49
N LEU A 25 -0.48 19.32 1.12
CA LEU A 25 -1.07 17.99 1.28
C LEU A 25 -0.47 17.03 0.27
N LYS A 26 0.13 15.95 0.77
CA LYS A 26 0.76 14.91 -0.04
C LYS A 26 0.17 13.55 0.31
N ILE A 27 0.09 12.68 -0.69
CA ILE A 27 -0.17 11.26 -0.49
C ILE A 27 1.18 10.56 -0.60
N GLY A 28 1.61 9.93 0.49
CA GLY A 28 2.78 9.06 0.52
C GLY A 28 2.39 7.60 0.25
N ALA A 29 3.37 6.82 -0.18
CA ALA A 29 3.22 5.38 -0.36
C ALA A 29 3.15 4.65 1.00
N ILE A 30 2.48 3.50 0.98
CA ILE A 30 2.56 2.50 2.05
C ILE A 30 3.04 1.21 1.41
N HIS A 31 4.27 0.83 1.71
CA HIS A 31 4.92 -0.40 1.25
C HIS A 31 4.36 -1.62 1.99
N ARG A 32 4.73 -2.81 1.54
CA ARG A 32 4.42 -4.08 2.21
C ARG A 32 5.70 -4.77 2.62
N VAL A 33 5.77 -5.18 3.87
CA VAL A 33 6.87 -5.95 4.43
C VAL A 33 6.38 -7.39 4.57
N LEU A 34 7.14 -8.33 4.01
CA LEU A 34 6.97 -9.76 4.19
C LEU A 34 7.96 -10.24 5.25
N THR A 35 7.46 -10.90 6.30
CA THR A 35 8.28 -11.41 7.41
C THR A 35 7.82 -12.78 7.86
N GLY A 36 8.76 -13.66 8.22
CA GLY A 36 8.46 -15.01 8.71
C GLY A 36 7.87 -15.92 7.63
N THR A 37 8.07 -15.59 6.35
CA THR A 37 7.65 -16.38 5.19
C THR A 37 8.63 -17.49 4.87
N GLY A 38 9.91 -17.31 5.24
CA GLY A 38 10.99 -18.22 4.89
C GLY A 38 11.38 -18.19 3.40
N LEU A 39 10.85 -17.24 2.62
CA LEU A 39 11.11 -17.12 1.20
C LEU A 39 12.32 -16.22 0.95
N GLY A 40 13.33 -16.75 0.27
CA GLY A 40 14.46 -15.99 -0.23
C GLY A 40 14.17 -15.30 -1.57
N PRO A 41 15.09 -14.46 -2.06
CA PRO A 41 14.92 -13.78 -3.35
C PRO A 41 14.74 -14.75 -4.52
N GLU A 42 15.42 -15.89 -4.52
CA GLU A 42 15.28 -16.91 -5.58
C GLU A 42 13.90 -17.58 -5.54
N ASP A 43 13.34 -17.83 -4.36
CA ASP A 43 11.97 -18.35 -4.22
C ASP A 43 10.94 -17.37 -4.75
N LEU A 44 11.10 -16.08 -4.45
CA LEU A 44 10.22 -15.02 -4.92
C LEU A 44 10.22 -14.96 -6.46
N VAL A 45 11.40 -14.91 -7.07
CA VAL A 45 11.55 -14.91 -8.54
C VAL A 45 10.94 -16.18 -9.13
N SER A 46 11.28 -17.35 -8.61
CA SER A 46 10.79 -18.63 -9.13
C SER A 46 9.26 -18.69 -9.12
N ARG A 47 8.63 -18.35 -8.00
CA ARG A 47 7.17 -18.42 -7.84
C ARG A 47 6.42 -17.37 -8.65
N TRP A 48 6.93 -16.14 -8.71
CA TRP A 48 6.32 -15.10 -9.53
C TRP A 48 6.44 -15.39 -11.02
N CYS A 49 7.60 -15.88 -11.49
CA CYS A 49 7.76 -16.32 -12.88
C CYS A 49 6.84 -17.53 -13.19
N ALA A 50 6.70 -18.49 -12.27
CA ALA A 50 5.78 -19.61 -12.42
C ALA A 50 4.30 -19.16 -12.49
N ALA A 51 3.97 -18.04 -11.85
CA ALA A 51 2.66 -17.38 -11.95
C ALA A 51 2.52 -16.50 -13.21
N GLY A 52 3.51 -16.48 -14.11
CA GLY A 52 3.48 -15.75 -15.38
C GLY A 52 3.88 -14.27 -15.28
N LEU A 53 4.47 -13.83 -14.16
CA LEU A 53 4.97 -12.47 -14.00
C LEU A 53 6.38 -12.32 -14.61
N ASP A 54 6.65 -11.14 -15.16
CA ASP A 54 7.98 -10.77 -15.67
C ASP A 54 8.81 -10.18 -14.52
N VAL A 55 9.67 -10.99 -13.90
CA VAL A 55 10.52 -10.55 -12.79
C VAL A 55 11.93 -10.31 -13.28
N ARG A 56 12.46 -9.12 -13.01
CA ARG A 56 13.81 -8.72 -13.44
C ARG A 56 14.62 -8.22 -12.27
N TYR A 57 15.90 -8.59 -12.21
CA TYR A 57 16.84 -7.98 -11.28
C TYR A 57 17.23 -6.59 -11.80
N ASP A 58 17.11 -5.58 -10.94
CA ASP A 58 17.41 -4.18 -11.27
C ASP A 58 17.76 -3.41 -9.99
N GLU A 59 19.05 -3.31 -9.67
CA GLU A 59 19.55 -2.64 -8.45
C GLU A 59 19.13 -1.16 -8.34
N HIS A 60 18.86 -0.53 -9.49
CA HIS A 60 18.49 0.88 -9.60
C HIS A 60 16.97 1.09 -9.68
N ALA A 61 16.17 0.03 -9.56
CA ALA A 61 14.72 0.12 -9.66
C ALA A 61 14.13 1.06 -8.60
N VAL A 62 13.28 1.96 -9.07
CA VAL A 62 12.45 2.86 -8.29
C VAL A 62 10.97 2.57 -8.57
N PRO A 63 10.09 2.61 -7.55
CA PRO A 63 8.69 2.27 -7.74
C PRO A 63 7.98 3.34 -8.57
N VAL A 64 7.28 2.89 -9.61
CA VAL A 64 6.40 3.69 -10.47
C VAL A 64 5.02 3.03 -10.52
N THR A 65 3.98 3.78 -10.86
CA THR A 65 2.63 3.22 -10.97
C THR A 65 2.61 2.08 -11.99
N GLY A 66 1.96 0.98 -11.65
CA GLY A 66 1.90 -0.23 -12.47
C GLY A 66 3.11 -1.16 -12.31
N GLU A 67 4.05 -0.84 -11.41
CA GLU A 67 5.18 -1.70 -11.10
C GLU A 67 5.42 -1.79 -9.59
N ALA A 68 5.81 -2.97 -9.14
CA ALA A 68 6.32 -3.20 -7.80
C ALA A 68 7.84 -3.32 -7.83
N VAL A 69 8.50 -2.70 -6.85
CA VAL A 69 9.93 -2.87 -6.64
C VAL A 69 10.16 -3.61 -5.34
N VAL A 70 10.87 -4.73 -5.37
CA VAL A 70 11.07 -5.59 -4.21
C VAL A 70 12.52 -5.54 -3.76
N ARG A 71 12.74 -5.31 -2.47
CA ARG A 71 14.03 -5.44 -1.81
C ARG A 71 14.02 -6.71 -0.96
N ALA A 72 14.88 -7.68 -1.24
CA ALA A 72 14.95 -8.96 -0.52
C ALA A 72 16.41 -9.38 -0.33
N GLY A 73 16.93 -9.27 0.90
CA GLY A 73 18.38 -9.38 1.14
C GLY A 73 19.16 -8.34 0.33
N SER A 74 20.15 -8.77 -0.45
CA SER A 74 20.91 -7.93 -1.40
C SER A 74 20.22 -7.76 -2.75
N ALA A 75 19.16 -8.53 -3.03
CA ALA A 75 18.49 -8.49 -4.32
C ALA A 75 17.52 -7.31 -4.42
N VAL A 76 17.47 -6.75 -5.62
CA VAL A 76 16.45 -5.81 -6.03
C VAL A 76 15.74 -6.33 -7.26
N LEU A 77 14.43 -6.45 -7.16
CA LEU A 77 13.58 -6.95 -8.23
C LEU A 77 12.62 -5.85 -8.70
N ARG A 78 12.40 -5.80 -10.01
CA ARG A 78 11.32 -5.06 -10.66
C ARG A 78 10.28 -6.06 -11.16
N VAL A 79 9.02 -5.79 -10.84
CA VAL A 79 7.88 -6.63 -11.20
C VAL A 79 6.79 -5.73 -11.82
N PRO A 80 6.64 -5.71 -13.15
CA PRO A 80 5.48 -5.11 -13.79
C PRO A 80 4.20 -5.81 -13.31
N LEU A 81 3.21 -5.02 -12.93
CA LEU A 81 1.93 -5.52 -12.49
C LEU A 81 1.02 -5.72 -13.71
N PRO A 82 0.17 -6.76 -13.70
CA PRO A 82 -0.75 -6.99 -14.80
C PRO A 82 -1.70 -5.80 -14.95
N ALA A 83 -1.89 -5.38 -16.19
CA ALA A 83 -2.88 -4.35 -16.48
C ALA A 83 -4.28 -4.89 -16.16
N PRO A 84 -5.11 -4.13 -15.42
CA PRO A 84 -6.46 -4.53 -15.11
C PRO A 84 -7.36 -4.50 -16.36
N ASP A 85 -8.38 -5.35 -16.36
CA ASP A 85 -9.42 -5.31 -17.37
C ASP A 85 -10.45 -4.20 -17.06
N GLY A 86 -10.68 -3.34 -18.05
CA GLY A 86 -11.76 -2.35 -18.04
C GLY A 86 -11.38 -0.93 -17.58
N PRO A 87 -12.32 0.01 -17.69
CA PRO A 87 -12.06 1.42 -17.40
C PRO A 87 -12.09 1.70 -15.90
N GLY A 88 -11.04 2.34 -15.37
CA GLY A 88 -11.04 2.90 -14.02
C GLY A 88 -9.65 2.93 -13.39
N PRO A 89 -9.49 3.69 -12.28
CA PRO A 89 -8.26 3.67 -11.52
C PRO A 89 -8.07 2.29 -10.88
N VAL A 90 -6.86 1.76 -11.05
CA VAL A 90 -6.41 0.56 -10.36
C VAL A 90 -5.26 0.91 -9.45
N ILE A 91 -5.36 0.38 -8.25
CA ILE A 91 -4.50 0.71 -7.14
C ILE A 91 -3.54 -0.46 -6.98
N ASP A 92 -2.26 -0.23 -7.28
CA ASP A 92 -1.21 -1.26 -7.27
C ASP A 92 -1.19 -2.10 -6.00
N HIS A 93 -1.54 -1.52 -4.84
CA HIS A 93 -1.68 -2.24 -3.57
C HIS A 93 -2.60 -3.46 -3.66
N GLU A 94 -3.72 -3.34 -4.37
CA GLU A 94 -4.68 -4.43 -4.52
C GLU A 94 -4.11 -5.53 -5.42
N LEU A 95 -3.48 -5.17 -6.55
CA LEU A 95 -2.82 -6.11 -7.44
C LEU A 95 -1.66 -6.84 -6.76
N VAL A 96 -0.86 -6.14 -5.97
CA VAL A 96 0.24 -6.75 -5.21
C VAL A 96 -0.29 -7.75 -4.21
N GLU A 97 -1.32 -7.39 -3.45
CA GLU A 97 -1.92 -8.29 -2.46
C GLU A 97 -2.57 -9.52 -3.13
N GLN A 98 -3.27 -9.34 -4.25
CA GLN A 98 -3.95 -10.44 -4.94
C GLN A 98 -3.02 -11.32 -5.78
N VAL A 99 -2.18 -10.71 -6.61
CA VAL A 99 -1.37 -11.40 -7.61
C VAL A 99 -0.04 -11.85 -7.01
N LEU A 100 0.71 -10.91 -6.42
CA LEU A 100 2.05 -11.22 -5.92
C LEU A 100 1.99 -12.03 -4.62
N PHE A 101 1.03 -11.77 -3.72
CA PHE A 101 0.99 -12.46 -2.42
C PHE A 101 0.05 -13.67 -2.41
N ALA A 102 -1.25 -13.44 -2.52
CA ALA A 102 -2.22 -14.51 -2.40
C ALA A 102 -2.09 -15.52 -3.55
N GLY A 103 -2.03 -15.03 -4.80
CA GLY A 103 -1.98 -15.86 -5.99
C GLY A 103 -0.66 -16.62 -6.16
N ALA A 104 0.47 -15.89 -6.18
CA ALA A 104 1.75 -16.51 -6.51
C ALA A 104 2.49 -17.12 -5.31
N LEU A 105 2.39 -16.52 -4.12
CA LEU A 105 3.13 -16.98 -2.93
C LEU A 105 2.27 -17.82 -1.98
N GLY A 106 0.95 -17.76 -2.10
CA GLY A 106 0.02 -18.37 -1.14
C GLY A 106 0.02 -17.65 0.21
N ILE A 107 0.47 -16.39 0.26
CA ILE A 107 0.53 -15.59 1.49
C ILE A 107 -0.76 -14.80 1.62
N ASP A 108 -1.44 -14.97 2.76
CA ASP A 108 -2.60 -14.16 3.11
C ASP A 108 -2.19 -12.69 3.33
N PRO A 109 -2.70 -11.73 2.52
CA PRO A 109 -2.41 -10.31 2.68
C PRO A 109 -2.92 -9.68 3.98
N ASP A 110 -3.88 -10.31 4.65
CA ASP A 110 -4.39 -9.94 5.97
C ASP A 110 -3.71 -10.73 7.11
N GLY A 111 -2.87 -11.70 6.75
CA GLY A 111 -2.14 -12.56 7.67
C GLY A 111 -0.97 -11.87 8.39
N PRO A 112 -0.39 -12.55 9.40
CA PRO A 112 0.66 -11.97 10.24
C PRO A 112 1.98 -11.73 9.48
N CYS A 113 2.18 -12.39 8.34
CA CYS A 113 3.38 -12.27 7.54
C CYS A 113 3.46 -10.94 6.77
N VAL A 114 2.35 -10.20 6.63
CA VAL A 114 2.29 -8.97 5.83
C VAL A 114 2.07 -7.75 6.70
N ARG A 115 3.04 -6.83 6.71
CA ARG A 115 2.98 -5.60 7.51
C ARG A 115 3.05 -4.34 6.63
N PRO A 116 2.26 -3.30 6.90
CA PRO A 116 2.37 -2.03 6.19
C PRO A 116 3.62 -1.25 6.63
N LEU A 117 4.28 -0.58 5.68
CA LEU A 117 5.42 0.31 5.98
C LEU A 117 5.24 1.66 5.26
N PRO A 118 4.84 2.73 5.96
CA PRO A 118 4.78 4.07 5.38
C PRO A 118 6.12 4.51 4.80
N ALA A 119 6.11 5.19 3.65
CA ALA A 119 7.31 5.73 3.03
C ALA A 119 8.09 6.66 3.99
N GLY A 120 9.41 6.63 3.88
CA GLY A 120 10.33 7.38 4.75
C GLY A 120 10.57 6.72 6.12
N ARG A 121 10.01 5.54 6.39
CA ARG A 121 10.42 4.70 7.52
C ARG A 121 11.60 3.82 7.13
N PRO A 122 12.54 3.54 8.06
CA PRO A 122 13.61 2.57 7.82
C PRO A 122 13.05 1.19 7.45
N LEU A 123 13.77 0.47 6.59
CA LEU A 123 13.45 -0.92 6.28
C LEU A 123 13.69 -1.79 7.53
N PRO A 124 12.77 -2.71 7.89
CA PRO A 124 12.99 -3.61 9.01
C PRO A 124 14.16 -4.57 8.70
N PRO A 125 15.10 -4.78 9.65
CA PRO A 125 16.25 -5.65 9.44
C PRO A 125 15.87 -7.14 9.40
N ASP A 126 14.72 -7.49 9.97
CA ASP A 126 14.12 -8.83 10.02
C ASP A 126 13.18 -9.11 8.83
N ALA A 127 13.15 -8.24 7.83
CA ALA A 127 12.30 -8.43 6.66
C ALA A 127 12.85 -9.50 5.71
N ASP A 128 12.02 -10.46 5.33
CA ASP A 128 12.35 -11.39 4.22
C ASP A 128 12.35 -10.60 2.90
N ALA A 129 11.34 -9.74 2.72
CA ALA A 129 11.25 -8.83 1.60
C ALA A 129 10.45 -7.57 1.93
N VAL A 130 10.72 -6.48 1.21
CA VAL A 130 9.93 -5.25 1.22
C VAL A 130 9.49 -4.92 -0.20
N VAL A 131 8.19 -4.90 -0.43
CA VAL A 131 7.55 -4.49 -1.68
C VAL A 131 7.23 -3.00 -1.63
N LEU A 132 8.01 -2.23 -2.38
CA LEU A 132 7.89 -0.81 -2.58
C LEU A 132 6.91 -0.53 -3.72
N LEU A 133 6.09 0.51 -3.53
CA LEU A 133 4.99 0.89 -4.40
C LEU A 133 5.02 2.40 -4.60
N ALA A 134 4.54 2.85 -5.76
CA ALA A 134 4.34 4.27 -6.00
C ALA A 134 3.23 4.79 -5.08
N PRO A 135 3.29 6.06 -4.65
CA PRO A 135 2.17 6.70 -3.97
C PRO A 135 0.95 6.75 -4.89
N VAL A 136 -0.23 6.48 -4.34
CA VAL A 136 -1.49 6.67 -5.08
C VAL A 136 -1.68 8.16 -5.39
N SER A 137 -2.04 8.48 -6.63
CA SER A 137 -2.29 9.86 -7.03
C SER A 137 -3.58 10.40 -6.42
N TYR A 138 -3.66 11.70 -6.20
CA TYR A 138 -4.90 12.32 -5.70
C TYR A 138 -6.06 12.15 -6.71
N ALA A 139 -5.77 12.19 -8.01
CA ALA A 139 -6.74 11.96 -9.06
C ALA A 139 -7.36 10.55 -8.96
N ASP A 140 -6.56 9.52 -8.71
CA ASP A 140 -7.06 8.15 -8.55
C ASP A 140 -7.92 7.99 -7.31
N VAL A 141 -7.57 8.66 -6.20
CA VAL A 141 -8.41 8.67 -4.99
C VAL A 141 -9.79 9.25 -5.29
N LEU A 142 -9.85 10.37 -6.02
CA LEU A 142 -11.11 10.99 -6.42
C LEU A 142 -11.89 10.10 -7.39
N ALA A 143 -11.22 9.49 -8.36
CA ALA A 143 -11.83 8.63 -9.35
C ALA A 143 -12.42 7.35 -8.71
N VAL A 144 -11.70 6.72 -7.75
CA VAL A 144 -12.23 5.60 -6.97
C VAL A 144 -13.49 6.01 -6.21
N HIS A 145 -13.48 7.19 -5.58
CA HIS A 145 -14.64 7.71 -4.85
C HIS A 145 -15.84 8.00 -5.77
N ALA A 146 -15.60 8.68 -6.91
CA ALA A 146 -16.63 9.00 -7.89
C ALA A 146 -17.30 7.74 -8.47
N ALA A 147 -16.56 6.64 -8.57
CA ALA A 147 -17.07 5.33 -8.96
C ALA A 147 -17.84 4.59 -7.82
N GLY A 148 -18.03 5.21 -6.65
CA GLY A 148 -18.67 4.58 -5.49
C GLY A 148 -17.85 3.46 -4.86
N ARG A 149 -16.59 3.29 -5.27
CA ARG A 149 -15.68 2.25 -4.77
C ARG A 149 -14.97 2.74 -3.51
N ARG A 150 -14.43 1.79 -2.75
CA ARG A 150 -13.59 2.06 -1.57
C ARG A 150 -12.12 1.91 -1.94
N MET A 151 -11.29 2.81 -1.43
CA MET A 151 -9.83 2.64 -1.51
C MET A 151 -9.40 1.37 -0.76
N PRO A 152 -8.44 0.60 -1.30
CA PRO A 152 -7.86 -0.53 -0.58
C PRO A 152 -7.29 -0.10 0.77
N ARG A 153 -7.35 -1.02 1.74
CA ARG A 153 -6.83 -0.76 3.08
C ARG A 153 -5.34 -0.40 3.00
N LYS A 154 -4.94 0.59 3.79
CA LYS A 154 -3.52 0.97 3.93
C LYS A 154 -2.84 1.23 2.57
N ALA A 155 -3.57 1.84 1.62
CA ALA A 155 -3.03 2.27 0.32
C ALA A 155 -2.61 3.76 0.31
N THR A 156 -3.22 4.59 1.16
CA THR A 156 -2.98 6.04 1.20
C THR A 156 -2.38 6.50 2.52
N TYR A 157 -1.29 7.28 2.45
CA TYR A 157 -0.68 7.91 3.62
C TYR A 157 -0.62 9.43 3.47
N PHE A 158 -1.68 10.11 3.89
CA PHE A 158 -1.75 11.57 3.83
C PHE A 158 -0.77 12.24 4.80
N THR A 159 -0.01 13.23 4.31
CA THR A 159 0.92 14.07 5.08
C THR A 159 0.76 15.56 4.70
N PRO A 160 1.14 16.51 5.58
CA PRO A 160 1.59 16.30 6.96
C PRO A 160 0.47 15.70 7.83
N LYS A 161 0.85 14.91 8.84
CA LYS A 161 -0.11 14.51 9.85
C LYS A 161 -0.50 15.75 10.65
N PRO A 162 -1.80 15.94 10.97
CA PRO A 162 -2.21 16.99 11.89
C PRO A 162 -1.36 16.89 13.16
N ARG A 163 -0.82 18.01 13.63
CA ARG A 163 -0.11 18.04 14.92
C ARG A 163 -1.12 17.62 15.99
N SER A 164 -0.76 16.61 16.78
CA SER A 164 -1.56 16.19 17.93
C SER A 164 -1.60 17.31 18.97
N GLY A 165 -2.76 17.55 19.59
CA GLY A 165 -2.90 18.57 20.63
C GLY A 165 -4.26 19.26 20.71
N LEU A 166 -5.36 18.60 20.30
CA LEU A 166 -6.69 19.16 20.54
C LEU A 166 -7.10 18.83 21.99
N VAL A 167 -7.11 19.86 22.84
CA VAL A 167 -7.78 19.81 24.15
C VAL A 167 -9.21 20.29 23.92
N LEU A 168 -10.18 19.41 24.16
CA LEU A 168 -11.57 19.81 24.33
C LEU A 168 -11.76 20.06 25.83
N ALA A 169 -11.62 21.33 26.24
CA ALA A 169 -12.20 21.77 27.50
C ALA A 169 -13.70 21.96 27.28
N GLU A 170 -14.52 21.65 28.29
CA GLU A 170 -15.98 21.83 28.23
C GLU A 170 -16.34 23.20 27.62
N LEU A 171 -17.23 23.19 26.64
CA LEU A 171 -17.88 24.39 26.11
C LEU A 171 -19.13 24.69 26.92
#